data_AF-A0A2B1DA23-F1
#
_entry.id   AF-A0A2B1DA23-F1
#
_cell.length_a   1.000
_cell.length_b   1.000
_cell.length_c   1.000
_cell.angle_alpha   90.00
_cell.angle_beta   90.00
_cell.angle_gamma   90.00
#
_symmetry.space_group_name_H-M   'P 1'
#
loop_
_entity.id
_entity.type
_entity.pdbx_description
1 polymer ?
#
loop_
_entity_poly.entity_id
_entity_poly.type
_entity_poly.pdbx_seq_one_letter_code
_entity_poly.pdbx_strand_id
1 'polypeptide(L)'
;MIKQLVLKDIVLQRKLGFVYLICLFFLAIVDFRSDSFLMTISVSIPFLGMVLSMSYEGKNKSEVIVNSLPFERKDIVIAKYIFVSILVALGGIFSLVVGLVQLQNEHITGFILWGEILGGITGGLVCSIIVLPIEFLVGYSSAKQIAPFAGLGLGYLSGLIVSNVWLDVENVWNASLVVNVCFIAGLLLLYVMSMFFSIHLYNERDL
;
A
#
# COMPACT_ATOMS: atom_id res chain seq x y z
N MET A 1 7.32 -4.14 -22.22
CA MET A 1 8.43 -3.93 -21.27
C MET A 1 7.97 -3.86 -19.82
N ILE A 2 7.02 -2.99 -19.45
CA ILE A 2 6.48 -2.84 -18.07
C ILE A 2 6.13 -4.17 -17.38
N LYS A 3 5.53 -5.13 -18.09
CA LYS A 3 5.21 -6.46 -17.56
C LYS A 3 6.40 -7.21 -16.95
N GLN A 4 7.60 -7.07 -17.54
CA GLN A 4 8.80 -7.76 -17.05
C GLN A 4 9.31 -7.15 -15.74
N LEU A 5 9.21 -5.83 -15.60
CA LEU A 5 9.56 -5.11 -14.36
C LEU A 5 8.64 -5.52 -13.22
N VAL A 6 7.32 -5.53 -13.45
CA VAL A 6 6.34 -5.97 -12.45
C VAL A 6 6.57 -7.44 -12.05
N LEU A 7 6.83 -8.32 -13.03
CA LEU A 7 7.05 -9.74 -12.76
C LEU A 7 8.34 -9.96 -11.95
N LYS A 8 9.40 -9.18 -12.20
CA LYS A 8 10.63 -9.18 -11.39
C LYS A 8 10.30 -8.90 -9.91
N ASP A 9 9.53 -7.85 -9.64
CA ASP A 9 9.17 -7.49 -8.26
C ASP A 9 8.28 -8.55 -7.58
N ILE A 10 7.31 -9.13 -8.32
CA ILE A 10 6.46 -10.23 -7.82
C ILE A 10 7.28 -11.49 -7.49
N VAL A 11 8.21 -11.89 -8.36
CA VAL A 11 9.04 -13.07 -8.14
C VAL A 11 9.97 -12.87 -6.93
N LEU A 12 10.50 -11.65 -6.77
CA LEU A 12 11.34 -11.30 -5.64
C LEU A 12 10.55 -11.38 -4.33
N GLN A 13 9.30 -10.91 -4.33
CA GLN A 13 8.42 -11.00 -3.19
C GLN A 13 7.94 -12.43 -2.89
N ARG A 14 7.73 -13.27 -3.91
CA ARG A 14 7.33 -14.70 -3.73
C ARG A 14 8.34 -15.49 -2.90
N LYS A 15 9.65 -15.23 -3.05
CA LYS A 15 10.69 -15.87 -2.22
C LYS A 15 10.55 -15.55 -0.73
N LEU A 16 9.89 -14.44 -0.40
CA LEU A 16 9.70 -13.95 0.97
C LEU A 16 8.26 -14.11 1.47
N GLY A 17 7.35 -14.66 0.65
CA GLY A 17 5.95 -14.86 1.02
C GLY A 17 5.76 -15.64 2.32
N PHE A 18 6.73 -16.49 2.68
CA PHE A 18 6.74 -17.20 3.96
C PHE A 18 6.99 -16.28 5.17
N VAL A 19 7.88 -15.28 5.01
CA VAL A 19 8.13 -14.24 6.03
C VAL A 19 6.91 -13.33 6.17
N TYR A 20 6.23 -13.00 5.05
CA TYR A 20 4.94 -12.31 5.09
C TYR A 20 3.91 -13.08 5.92
N LEU A 21 3.75 -14.38 5.66
CA LEU A 21 2.79 -15.22 6.36
C LEU A 21 3.05 -15.24 7.87
N ILE A 22 4.32 -15.40 8.29
CA ILE A 22 4.68 -15.42 9.70
C ILE A 22 4.45 -14.05 10.37
N CYS A 23 4.87 -12.97 9.72
CA CYS A 23 4.74 -11.62 10.27
C CYS A 23 3.27 -11.19 10.35
N LEU A 24 2.49 -11.52 9.32
CA LEU A 24 1.05 -11.27 9.28
C LEU A 24 0.30 -12.14 10.29
N PHE A 25 0.68 -13.40 10.48
CA PHE A 25 0.11 -14.27 11.51
C PHE A 25 0.41 -13.74 12.92
N PHE A 26 1.61 -13.23 13.17
CA PHE A 26 1.97 -12.60 14.44
C PHE A 26 1.14 -11.33 14.67
N LEU A 27 1.03 -10.47 13.67
CA LEU A 27 0.20 -9.27 13.74
C LEU A 27 -1.27 -9.63 13.98
N ALA A 28 -1.73 -10.71 13.34
CA ALA A 28 -3.08 -11.22 13.47
C ALA A 28 -3.38 -11.69 14.90
N ILE A 29 -2.41 -12.29 15.59
CA ILE A 29 -2.56 -12.71 16.99
C ILE A 29 -2.57 -11.51 17.94
N VAL A 30 -1.66 -10.55 17.72
CA VAL A 30 -1.50 -9.38 18.59
C VAL A 30 -2.74 -8.48 18.52
N ASP A 31 -3.29 -8.31 17.32
CA ASP A 31 -4.33 -7.32 17.05
C ASP A 31 -5.74 -7.94 16.98
N PHE A 32 -5.89 -9.25 17.24
CA PHE A 32 -7.15 -10.00 17.09
C PHE A 32 -8.34 -9.42 17.88
N ARG A 33 -8.07 -8.60 18.90
CA ARG A 33 -9.07 -8.02 19.80
C ARG A 33 -9.33 -6.54 19.54
N SER A 34 -8.64 -5.91 18.59
CA SER A 34 -8.90 -4.52 18.25
C SER A 34 -10.02 -4.38 17.24
N ASP A 35 -10.79 -3.30 17.36
CA ASP A 35 -11.88 -3.00 16.43
C ASP A 35 -11.34 -2.63 15.03
N SER A 36 -10.06 -2.23 14.95
CA SER A 36 -9.36 -1.84 13.71
C SER A 36 -8.56 -2.97 13.06
N PHE A 37 -8.78 -4.22 13.49
CA PHE A 37 -8.00 -5.39 13.07
C PHE A 37 -7.93 -5.57 11.54
N LEU A 38 -9.09 -5.44 10.89
CA LEU A 38 -9.24 -5.63 9.45
C LEU A 38 -8.51 -4.55 8.65
N MET A 39 -8.57 -3.31 9.13
CA MET A 39 -7.81 -2.19 8.59
C MET A 39 -6.30 -2.42 8.76
N THR A 40 -5.84 -2.79 9.97
CA THR A 40 -4.41 -3.03 10.25
C THR A 40 -3.84 -4.09 9.33
N ILE A 41 -4.53 -5.22 9.15
CA ILE A 41 -4.11 -6.28 8.23
C ILE A 41 -4.00 -5.75 6.80
N SER A 42 -5.00 -5.01 6.33
CA SER A 42 -5.01 -4.45 4.97
C SER A 42 -3.84 -3.49 4.71
N VAL A 43 -3.44 -2.67 5.69
CA VAL A 43 -2.33 -1.71 5.56
C VAL A 43 -0.97 -2.39 5.71
N SER A 44 -0.88 -3.42 6.55
CA SER A 44 0.38 -4.14 6.82
C SER A 44 0.95 -4.84 5.59
N ILE A 45 0.09 -5.38 4.71
CA ILE A 45 0.51 -6.08 3.49
C ILE A 45 1.29 -5.16 2.52
N PRO A 46 0.74 -4.02 2.06
CA PRO A 46 1.48 -3.10 1.20
C PRO A 46 2.68 -2.47 1.92
N PHE A 47 2.61 -2.22 3.23
CA PHE A 47 3.74 -1.72 4.00
C PHE A 47 4.94 -2.69 4.00
N LEU A 48 4.73 -3.93 4.45
CA LEU A 48 5.76 -4.98 4.44
C LEU A 48 6.26 -5.22 3.00
N GLY A 49 5.32 -5.13 2.05
CA GLY A 49 5.50 -4.96 0.61
C GLY A 49 6.69 -4.11 0.23
N MET A 50 6.52 -2.83 0.53
CA MET A 50 7.43 -1.77 0.17
C MET A 50 8.75 -1.86 0.93
N VAL A 51 8.73 -2.12 2.25
CA VAL A 51 9.95 -2.23 3.06
C VAL A 51 10.89 -3.29 2.50
N LEU A 52 10.36 -4.46 2.16
CA LEU A 52 11.17 -5.57 1.65
C LEU A 52 11.65 -5.30 0.23
N SER A 53 10.78 -4.79 -0.64
CA SER A 53 11.16 -4.41 -2.01
C SER A 53 12.34 -3.43 -2.00
N MET A 54 12.24 -2.37 -1.19
CA MET A 54 13.31 -1.38 -1.05
C MET A 54 14.59 -1.96 -0.44
N SER A 55 14.45 -2.80 0.59
CA SER A 55 15.60 -3.41 1.26
C SER A 55 16.39 -4.32 0.33
N TYR A 56 15.72 -5.07 -0.55
CA TYR A 56 16.39 -5.96 -1.49
C TYR A 56 16.99 -5.23 -2.68
N GLU A 57 16.31 -4.23 -3.22
CA GLU A 57 16.91 -3.35 -4.21
C GLU A 57 18.18 -2.69 -3.65
N GLY A 58 18.10 -2.22 -2.39
CA GLY A 58 19.20 -1.68 -1.59
C GLY A 58 20.30 -2.67 -1.20
N LYS A 59 20.11 -3.98 -1.39
CA LYS A 59 21.19 -4.99 -1.22
C LYS A 59 21.80 -5.41 -2.56
N ASN A 60 20.96 -5.55 -3.58
CA ASN A 60 21.36 -6.14 -4.87
C ASN A 60 21.76 -5.10 -5.92
N LYS A 61 21.87 -3.81 -5.56
CA LYS A 61 22.05 -2.67 -6.48
C LYS A 61 21.11 -2.73 -7.69
N SER A 62 19.89 -3.24 -7.50
CA SER A 62 18.99 -3.59 -8.60
C SER A 62 18.60 -2.37 -9.44
N GLU A 63 18.56 -1.18 -8.83
CA GLU A 63 18.25 0.07 -9.54
C GLU A 63 19.32 0.41 -10.60
N VAL A 64 20.61 0.22 -10.29
CA VAL A 64 21.72 0.43 -11.23
C VAL A 64 21.63 -0.55 -12.41
N ILE A 65 21.27 -1.81 -12.13
CA ILE A 65 21.11 -2.85 -13.15
C ILE A 65 19.91 -2.55 -14.06
N VAL A 66 18.80 -2.07 -13.50
CA VAL A 66 17.62 -1.71 -14.28
C VAL A 66 17.87 -0.46 -15.12
N ASN A 67 18.67 0.48 -14.62
CA ASN A 67 19.04 1.70 -15.34
C ASN A 67 20.06 1.49 -16.46
N SER A 68 20.84 0.41 -16.43
CA SER A 68 21.75 0.06 -17.54
C SER A 68 21.03 -0.69 -18.67
N LEU A 69 19.81 -1.15 -18.44
CA LEU A 69 18.96 -1.76 -19.46
C LEU A 69 18.24 -0.67 -20.27
N PRO A 70 17.86 -0.94 -21.52
CA PRO A 70 17.24 0.05 -22.42
C PRO A 70 15.76 0.31 -22.07
N PHE A 71 15.45 0.57 -20.79
CA PHE A 71 14.11 0.94 -20.33
C PHE A 71 14.00 2.45 -20.18
N GLU A 72 12.82 2.99 -20.51
CA GLU A 72 12.53 4.37 -20.22
C GLU A 72 12.30 4.57 -18.72
N ARG A 73 12.83 5.66 -18.17
CA ARG A 73 12.71 6.01 -16.74
C ARG A 73 11.27 6.05 -16.26
N LYS A 74 10.35 6.54 -17.11
CA LYS A 74 8.91 6.55 -16.81
C LYS A 74 8.39 5.15 -16.55
N ASP A 75 8.74 4.17 -17.39
CA ASP A 75 8.23 2.79 -17.31
C ASP A 75 8.64 2.08 -16.02
N ILE A 76 9.81 2.43 -15.47
CA ILE A 76 10.29 1.93 -14.17
C ILE A 76 9.39 2.43 -13.04
N VAL A 77 9.05 3.74 -13.06
CA VAL A 77 8.14 4.34 -12.07
C VAL A 77 6.74 3.73 -12.21
N ILE A 78 6.20 3.64 -13.44
CA ILE A 78 4.87 3.06 -13.68
C ILE A 78 4.80 1.62 -13.18
N ALA A 79 5.80 0.80 -13.48
CA ALA A 79 5.85 -0.59 -13.04
C ALA A 79 5.78 -0.70 -11.51
N LYS A 80 6.44 0.21 -10.80
CA LYS A 80 6.47 0.20 -9.34
C LYS A 80 5.16 0.63 -8.71
N TYR A 81 4.50 1.64 -9.27
CA TYR A 81 3.14 2.02 -8.88
C TYR A 81 2.15 0.86 -9.12
N ILE A 82 2.23 0.17 -10.26
CA ILE A 82 1.40 -1.01 -10.54
C ILE A 82 1.68 -2.12 -9.51
N PHE A 83 2.94 -2.40 -9.22
CA PHE A 83 3.32 -3.41 -8.23
C PHE A 83 2.74 -3.10 -6.85
N VAL A 84 2.89 -1.88 -6.36
CA VAL A 84 2.32 -1.48 -5.06
C VAL A 84 0.79 -1.49 -5.08
N SER A 85 0.16 -1.12 -6.20
CA SER A 85 -1.30 -1.25 -6.37
C SER A 85 -1.78 -2.70 -6.23
N ILE A 86 -1.02 -3.67 -6.78
CA ILE A 86 -1.32 -5.11 -6.59
C ILE A 86 -1.22 -5.48 -5.11
N LEU A 87 -0.28 -4.91 -4.36
CA LEU A 87 -0.14 -5.17 -2.93
C LEU A 87 -1.26 -4.58 -2.09
N VAL A 88 -1.71 -3.37 -2.42
CA VAL A 88 -2.89 -2.77 -1.77
C VAL A 88 -4.14 -3.60 -2.08
N ALA A 89 -4.31 -4.05 -3.31
CA ALA A 89 -5.43 -4.91 -3.70
C ALA A 89 -5.39 -6.26 -2.96
N LEU A 90 -4.21 -6.90 -2.85
CA LEU A 90 -4.03 -8.12 -2.07
C LEU A 90 -4.33 -7.88 -0.58
N GLY A 91 -3.92 -6.74 -0.03
CA GLY A 91 -4.27 -6.28 1.31
C GLY A 91 -5.78 -6.25 1.55
N GLY A 92 -6.50 -5.56 0.67
CA GLY A 92 -7.96 -5.46 0.73
C GLY A 92 -8.67 -6.79 0.53
N ILE A 93 -8.23 -7.64 -0.40
CA ILE A 93 -8.81 -8.98 -0.63
C ILE A 93 -8.62 -9.85 0.61
N PHE A 94 -7.42 -9.84 1.20
CA PHE A 94 -7.14 -10.64 2.39
C PHE A 94 -7.99 -10.18 3.58
N SER A 95 -8.11 -8.86 3.78
CA SER A 95 -8.99 -8.27 4.79
C SER A 95 -10.47 -8.65 4.54
N LEU A 96 -10.92 -8.64 3.29
CA LEU A 96 -12.27 -9.06 2.92
C LEU A 96 -12.52 -10.54 3.24
N VAL A 97 -11.60 -11.44 2.91
CA VAL A 97 -11.73 -12.88 3.22
C VAL A 97 -11.81 -13.10 4.73
N VAL A 98 -10.92 -12.46 5.49
CA VAL A 98 -10.92 -12.56 6.96
C VAL A 98 -12.19 -11.96 7.56
N GLY A 99 -12.66 -10.84 7.01
CA GLY A 99 -13.90 -10.19 7.42
C GLY A 99 -15.16 -11.01 7.12
N LEU A 100 -15.22 -11.72 5.99
CA LEU A 100 -16.32 -12.63 5.68
C LEU A 100 -16.40 -13.81 6.66
N VAL A 101 -15.26 -14.35 7.08
CA VAL A 101 -15.22 -15.40 8.11
C VAL A 101 -15.72 -14.87 9.46
N GLN A 102 -15.38 -13.63 9.82
CA GLN A 102 -15.85 -13.01 11.05
C GLN A 102 -17.34 -12.62 11.01
N LEU A 103 -17.86 -12.25 9.84
CA LEU A 103 -19.28 -12.01 9.59
C LEU A 103 -20.12 -13.27 9.83
N GLN A 104 -19.62 -14.45 9.43
CA GLN A 104 -20.29 -15.74 9.65
C GLN A 104 -20.37 -16.14 11.13
N ASN A 105 -19.39 -15.71 11.94
CA ASN A 105 -19.37 -15.97 13.38
C ASN A 105 -20.08 -14.88 14.21
N GLU A 106 -20.87 -14.00 13.57
CA GLU A 106 -21.62 -12.88 14.17
C GLU A 106 -20.77 -11.85 14.95
N HIS A 107 -19.44 -11.85 14.76
CA HIS A 107 -18.58 -10.90 15.46
C HIS A 107 -18.60 -9.49 14.86
N ILE A 108 -19.00 -9.34 13.59
CA ILE A 108 -18.89 -8.09 12.83
C ILE A 108 -20.14 -7.89 11.97
N THR A 109 -20.58 -6.64 11.77
CA THR A 109 -21.64 -6.29 10.81
C THR A 109 -21.07 -5.92 9.44
N GLY A 110 -21.84 -6.11 8.36
CA GLY A 110 -21.38 -5.75 7.01
C GLY A 110 -21.00 -4.27 6.84
N PHE A 111 -21.57 -3.41 7.67
CA PHE A 111 -21.23 -1.99 7.76
C PHE A 111 -19.82 -1.76 8.31
N ILE A 112 -19.46 -2.48 9.38
CA ILE A 112 -18.11 -2.40 9.97
C ILE A 112 -17.07 -2.91 8.98
N LEU A 113 -17.38 -4.02 8.29
CA LEU A 113 -16.52 -4.58 7.25
C LEU A 113 -16.22 -3.57 6.14
N TRP A 114 -17.22 -2.80 5.70
CA TRP A 114 -17.04 -1.81 4.63
C TRP A 114 -16.15 -0.64 5.06
N GLY A 115 -16.38 -0.07 6.24
CA GLY A 115 -15.58 1.04 6.77
C GLY A 115 -14.12 0.67 6.97
N GLU A 116 -13.86 -0.52 7.52
CA GLU A 116 -12.51 -1.04 7.76
C GLU A 116 -11.75 -1.33 6.46
N ILE A 117 -12.41 -1.91 5.44
CA ILE A 117 -11.79 -2.14 4.13
C ILE A 117 -11.47 -0.80 3.45
N LEU A 118 -12.38 0.17 3.51
CA LEU A 118 -12.17 1.49 2.92
C LEU A 118 -11.01 2.22 3.61
N GLY A 119 -10.94 2.17 4.93
CA GLY A 119 -9.80 2.68 5.71
C GLY A 119 -8.50 1.97 5.35
N GLY A 120 -8.54 0.64 5.20
CA GLY A 120 -7.39 -0.18 4.86
C GLY A 120 -6.81 0.12 3.48
N ILE A 121 -7.67 0.23 2.47
CA ILE A 121 -7.28 0.62 1.10
C ILE A 121 -6.73 2.05 1.11
N THR A 122 -7.39 2.97 1.81
CA THR A 122 -6.92 4.36 1.89
C THR A 122 -5.54 4.43 2.52
N GLY A 123 -5.33 3.75 3.65
CA GLY A 123 -4.04 3.74 4.33
C GLY A 123 -2.93 3.12 3.47
N GLY A 124 -3.22 2.07 2.72
CA GLY A 124 -2.29 1.48 1.75
C GLY A 124 -1.93 2.44 0.60
N LEU A 125 -2.92 3.13 0.03
CA LEU A 125 -2.69 4.12 -1.04
C LEU A 125 -1.92 5.34 -0.56
N VAL A 126 -2.29 5.92 0.60
CA VAL A 126 -1.61 7.08 1.18
C VAL A 126 -0.16 6.74 1.53
N CYS A 127 0.08 5.55 2.10
CA CYS A 127 1.44 5.06 2.32
C CYS A 127 2.23 5.05 0.99
N SER A 128 1.64 4.51 -0.08
CA SER A 128 2.26 4.47 -1.41
C SER A 128 2.56 5.85 -1.99
N ILE A 129 1.62 6.80 -1.84
CA ILE A 129 1.71 8.18 -2.32
C ILE A 129 2.91 8.91 -1.72
N ILE A 130 3.26 8.61 -0.47
CA ILE A 130 4.37 9.27 0.24
C ILE A 130 5.68 8.53 0.00
N VAL A 131 5.64 7.20 0.07
CA VAL A 131 6.83 6.35 0.08
C VAL A 131 7.51 6.30 -1.29
N LEU A 132 6.74 6.18 -2.37
CA LEU A 132 7.28 6.03 -3.73
C LEU A 132 8.05 7.29 -4.21
N PRO A 133 7.52 8.52 -4.09
CA PRO A 133 8.28 9.71 -4.47
C PRO A 133 9.60 9.85 -3.70
N ILE A 134 9.59 9.58 -2.40
CA ILE A 134 10.80 9.67 -1.56
C ILE A 134 11.83 8.63 -2.01
N GLU A 135 11.38 7.42 -2.34
CA GLU A 135 12.26 6.39 -2.88
C GLU A 135 12.94 6.84 -4.19
N PHE A 136 12.19 7.43 -5.11
CA PHE A 136 12.73 7.92 -6.37
C PHE A 136 13.59 9.18 -6.20
N LEU A 137 13.39 9.96 -5.13
CA LEU A 137 14.21 11.12 -4.80
C LEU A 137 15.57 10.74 -4.19
N VAL A 138 15.59 9.85 -3.19
CA VAL A 138 16.75 9.64 -2.30
C VAL A 138 17.79 8.66 -2.88
N GLY A 139 17.40 7.83 -3.84
CA GLY A 139 18.31 6.87 -4.49
C GLY A 139 18.93 5.86 -3.53
N TYR A 140 20.18 5.47 -3.79
CA TYR A 140 20.86 4.37 -3.08
C TYR A 140 21.50 4.81 -1.76
N SER A 141 20.67 5.25 -0.81
CA SER A 141 21.12 5.60 0.54
C SER A 141 20.37 4.75 1.57
N SER A 142 21.03 4.42 2.69
CA SER A 142 20.38 3.82 3.86
C SER A 142 19.22 4.67 4.39
N ALA A 143 19.20 5.98 4.09
CA ALA A 143 18.07 6.87 4.36
C ALA A 143 16.77 6.46 3.65
N LYS A 144 16.85 5.70 2.54
CA LYS A 144 15.69 5.18 1.81
C LYS A 144 14.83 4.24 2.66
N GLN A 145 15.42 3.57 3.66
CA GLN A 145 14.67 2.68 4.56
C GLN A 145 13.75 3.44 5.52
N ILE A 146 13.96 4.74 5.74
CA ILE A 146 13.13 5.57 6.63
C ILE A 146 11.79 5.90 5.97
N ALA A 147 11.77 6.04 4.63
CA ALA A 147 10.58 6.40 3.86
C ALA A 147 9.36 5.51 4.15
N PRO A 148 9.45 4.16 4.10
CA PRO A 148 8.30 3.32 4.39
C PRO A 148 7.81 3.42 5.84
N PHE A 149 8.66 3.73 6.82
CA PHE A 149 8.21 3.97 8.20
C PHE A 149 7.44 5.30 8.34
N ALA A 150 7.90 6.36 7.67
CA ALA A 150 7.15 7.62 7.61
C ALA A 150 5.80 7.42 6.88
N GLY A 151 5.81 6.65 5.80
CA GLY A 151 4.62 6.25 5.06
C GLY A 151 3.64 5.41 5.90
N LEU A 152 4.14 4.51 6.75
CA LEU A 152 3.30 3.72 7.65
C LEU A 152 2.56 4.61 8.63
N GLY A 153 3.25 5.56 9.27
CA GLY A 153 2.62 6.46 10.24
C GLY A 153 1.48 7.25 9.61
N LEU A 154 1.75 7.91 8.48
CA LEU A 154 0.74 8.73 7.79
C LEU A 154 -0.35 7.89 7.13
N GLY A 155 0.01 6.75 6.52
CA GLY A 155 -0.91 5.80 5.94
C GLY A 155 -1.86 5.22 6.97
N TYR A 156 -1.34 4.72 8.09
CA TYR A 156 -2.15 4.16 9.17
C TYR A 156 -3.08 5.21 9.81
N LEU A 157 -2.58 6.42 10.08
CA LEU A 157 -3.42 7.52 10.58
C LEU A 157 -4.53 7.89 9.60
N SER A 158 -4.22 7.98 8.30
CA SER A 158 -5.24 8.25 7.28
C SER A 158 -6.29 7.14 7.19
N GLY A 159 -5.87 5.88 7.30
CA GLY A 159 -6.78 4.74 7.35
C GLY A 159 -7.68 4.78 8.57
N LEU A 160 -7.14 5.10 9.75
CA LEU A 160 -7.92 5.24 10.98
C LEU A 160 -8.95 6.35 10.88
N ILE A 161 -8.57 7.52 10.35
CA ILE A 161 -9.50 8.64 10.18
C ILE A 161 -10.65 8.21 9.28
N VAL A 162 -10.35 7.58 8.15
CA VAL A 162 -11.37 7.13 7.19
C VAL A 162 -12.25 6.05 7.80
N SER A 163 -11.67 5.05 8.48
CA SER A 163 -12.45 4.02 9.14
C SER A 163 -13.38 4.63 10.17
N ASN A 164 -12.89 5.48 11.09
CA ASN A 164 -13.74 6.10 12.10
C ASN A 164 -14.86 6.97 11.50
N VAL A 165 -14.58 7.73 10.44
CA VAL A 165 -15.60 8.56 9.76
C VAL A 165 -16.65 7.70 9.06
N TRP A 166 -16.28 6.55 8.51
CA TRP A 166 -17.21 5.62 7.85
C TRP A 166 -17.87 4.62 8.80
N LEU A 167 -17.34 4.41 10.00
CA LEU A 167 -17.95 3.59 11.05
C LEU A 167 -18.94 4.39 11.91
N ASP A 168 -18.93 5.72 11.82
CA ASP A 168 -19.91 6.55 12.50
C ASP A 168 -21.29 6.44 11.80
N VAL A 169 -22.25 5.85 12.52
CA VAL A 169 -23.62 5.61 12.04
C VAL A 169 -24.40 6.92 11.91
N GLU A 170 -24.06 7.94 12.71
CA GLU A 170 -24.69 9.27 12.64
C GLU A 170 -24.17 10.09 11.46
N ASN A 171 -23.04 9.67 10.88
CA ASN A 171 -22.43 10.37 9.76
C ASN A 171 -23.14 10.08 8.44
N VAL A 172 -23.87 11.08 7.95
CA VAL A 172 -24.61 11.05 6.68
C VAL A 172 -23.71 10.76 5.48
N TRP A 173 -22.40 11.02 5.59
CA TRP A 173 -21.44 10.83 4.50
C TRP A 173 -21.24 9.37 4.12
N ASN A 174 -21.30 8.46 5.09
CA ASN A 174 -21.08 7.04 4.83
C ASN A 174 -22.17 6.43 3.91
N ALA A 175 -23.43 6.82 4.13
CA ALA A 175 -24.55 6.36 3.31
C ALA A 175 -24.66 7.07 1.95
N SER A 176 -23.94 8.19 1.76
CA SER A 176 -24.02 8.98 0.53
C SER A 176 -23.13 8.40 -0.56
N LEU A 177 -23.76 7.83 -1.60
CA LEU A 177 -23.06 7.34 -2.79
C LEU A 177 -22.19 8.42 -3.45
N VAL A 178 -22.66 9.68 -3.47
CA VAL A 178 -21.93 10.79 -4.10
C VAL A 178 -20.63 11.06 -3.35
N VAL A 179 -20.66 11.06 -2.01
CA VAL A 179 -19.48 11.29 -1.19
C VAL A 179 -18.48 10.16 -1.35
N ASN A 180 -18.94 8.90 -1.33
CA ASN A 180 -18.10 7.72 -1.54
C ASN A 180 -17.40 7.75 -2.91
N VAL A 181 -18.13 8.07 -3.98
CA VAL A 181 -17.56 8.16 -5.34
C VAL A 181 -16.57 9.31 -5.43
N CYS A 182 -16.89 10.50 -4.90
CA CYS A 182 -15.97 11.64 -4.89
C CYS A 182 -14.71 11.35 -4.09
N PHE A 183 -14.82 10.67 -2.95
CA PHE A 183 -13.69 10.29 -2.11
C PHE A 183 -12.74 9.34 -2.85
N ILE A 184 -13.27 8.26 -3.44
CA ILE A 184 -12.48 7.30 -4.22
C ILE A 184 -11.84 7.98 -5.43
N ALA A 185 -12.59 8.82 -6.15
CA ALA A 185 -12.07 9.57 -7.30
C ALA A 185 -10.93 10.54 -6.89
N GLY A 186 -11.09 11.22 -5.75
CA GLY A 186 -10.06 12.08 -5.17
C GLY A 186 -8.79 11.33 -4.80
N LEU A 187 -8.92 10.16 -4.16
CA LEU A 187 -7.77 9.29 -3.84
C LEU A 187 -7.04 8.81 -5.10
N LEU A 188 -7.78 8.40 -6.13
CA LEU A 188 -7.19 7.99 -7.41
C LEU A 188 -6.47 9.16 -8.09
N LEU A 189 -7.06 10.36 -8.07
CA LEU A 189 -6.41 11.57 -8.60
C LEU A 189 -5.09 11.87 -7.86
N LEU A 190 -5.09 11.84 -6.53
CA LEU A 190 -3.87 12.04 -5.73
C LEU A 190 -2.82 10.98 -6.04
N TYR A 191 -3.23 9.72 -6.22
CA TYR A 191 -2.32 8.64 -6.59
C TYR A 191 -1.66 8.88 -7.96
N VAL A 192 -2.44 9.29 -8.96
CA VAL A 192 -1.94 9.63 -10.30
C VAL A 192 -1.05 10.88 -10.26
N MET A 193 -1.40 11.90 -9.47
CA MET A 193 -0.54 13.07 -9.29
C MET A 193 0.81 12.70 -8.66
N SER A 194 0.81 11.83 -7.64
CA SER A 194 2.05 11.33 -7.02
C SER A 194 2.92 10.54 -8.01
N MET A 195 2.30 9.76 -8.90
CA MET A 195 2.98 9.06 -9.98
C MET A 195 3.69 10.02 -10.94
N PHE A 196 3.00 11.07 -11.41
CA PHE A 196 3.63 12.09 -12.27
C PHE A 196 4.76 12.83 -11.56
N PHE A 197 4.57 13.17 -10.29
CA PHE A 197 5.61 13.78 -9.47
C PHE A 197 6.84 12.87 -9.34
N SER A 198 6.63 11.57 -9.11
CA SER A 198 7.71 10.58 -9.05
C SER A 198 8.46 10.45 -10.37
N ILE A 199 7.77 10.51 -11.51
CA ILE A 199 8.40 10.48 -12.85
C ILE A 199 9.30 11.71 -13.03
N HIS A 200 8.82 12.89 -12.63
CA HIS A 200 9.59 14.12 -12.73
C HIS A 200 10.85 14.06 -11.85
N LEU A 201 10.71 13.70 -10.58
CA LEU A 201 11.83 13.52 -9.66
C LEU A 201 12.87 12.51 -10.16
N TYR A 202 12.41 11.40 -10.77
CA TYR A 202 13.31 10.37 -11.26
C TYR A 202 14.06 10.78 -12.54
N ASN A 203 13.46 11.65 -13.36
CA ASN A 203 14.11 12.18 -14.56
C ASN A 203 15.17 13.23 -14.23
N GLU A 204 14.92 14.08 -13.23
CA GLU A 204 15.88 15.12 -12.79
C GLU A 204 17.07 14.55 -12.02
N ARG A 205 16.98 13.30 -11.55
CA ARG A 205 18.09 12.67 -10.84
C ARG A 205 19.20 12.30 -11.82
N ASP A 206 20.35 12.96 -11.66
CA ASP A 206 21.59 12.55 -12.30
C ASP A 206 22.07 11.22 -11.67
N LEU A 207 22.34 10.23 -12.52
CA LEU A 207 22.85 8.90 -12.14
C LEU A 207 24.35 8.83 -12.37
#